data_AF-A0A378VZ81-F1
#
_entry.id   AF-A0A378VZ81-F1
#
_cell.length_a   1.000
_cell.length_b   1.000
_cell.length_c   1.000
_cell.angle_alpha   90.00
_cell.angle_beta   90.00
_cell.angle_gamma   90.00
#
_symmetry.space_group_name_H-M   'P 1'
#
loop_
_entity.id
_entity.type
_entity.pdbx_description
1 polymer ?
#
loop_
_entity_poly.entity_id
_entity_poly.type
_entity_poly.pdbx_seq_one_letter_code
_entity_poly.pdbx_strand_id
1 'polypeptide(L)'
;MWRGISSGRHVRGNYVLKASTAHNQAELERYVHNPQVRAFLDFIAASEGVKHGYQTAIGNYRITDFSRHPGNSVRRSFTRTDGSRSTSDASGRYQFMGYTWKGLAKQYGFTDFSPATQDKAAVALILAKKVQWKLF
;
A
#
# COMPACT_ATOMS: atom_id res chain seq x y z
N MET A 1 8.29 -19.61 -21.85
CA MET A 1 7.80 -19.21 -23.19
C MET A 1 7.28 -17.78 -23.12
N TRP A 2 8.12 -16.82 -23.46
CA TRP A 2 7.76 -15.42 -23.71
C TRP A 2 8.46 -15.09 -25.03
N ARG A 3 7.69 -14.85 -26.10
CA ARG A 3 8.23 -14.59 -27.45
C ARG A 3 8.33 -13.07 -27.65
N GLY A 4 9.45 -12.65 -28.21
CA GLY A 4 9.82 -11.25 -28.43
C GLY A 4 8.99 -10.52 -29.49
N ILE A 5 9.18 -9.21 -29.52
CA ILE A 5 8.76 -8.31 -30.59
C ILE A 5 10.00 -7.54 -31.02
N SER A 6 10.43 -7.71 -32.27
CA SER A 6 11.50 -6.95 -32.90
C SER A 6 10.98 -5.71 -33.61
N SER A 7 11.83 -4.69 -33.60
CA SER A 7 12.07 -3.67 -34.63
C SER A 7 10.90 -2.79 -35.11
N GLY A 8 10.91 -1.55 -34.64
CA GLY A 8 10.46 -0.38 -35.40
C GLY A 8 11.45 0.76 -35.16
N ARG A 9 12.19 1.16 -36.20
CA ARG A 9 13.08 2.33 -36.21
C ARG A 9 12.28 3.51 -36.76
N HIS A 10 12.08 4.57 -35.98
CA HIS A 10 11.69 5.88 -36.49
C HIS A 10 12.39 7.00 -35.71
N VAL A 11 12.72 8.04 -36.46
CA VAL A 11 13.74 9.05 -36.22
C VAL A 11 13.25 10.26 -35.42
N ARG A 12 14.16 10.80 -34.60
CA ARG A 12 14.33 12.20 -34.13
C ARG A 12 13.09 12.96 -33.65
N GLY A 13 12.87 12.88 -32.35
CA GLY A 13 12.39 13.99 -31.53
C GLY A 13 13.02 13.86 -30.14
N ASN A 14 13.68 14.90 -29.64
CA ASN A 14 14.14 14.98 -28.25
C ASN A 14 12.93 15.07 -27.33
N TYR A 15 12.19 13.97 -27.19
CA TYR A 15 11.31 13.77 -26.06
C TYR A 15 12.17 13.16 -24.97
N VAL A 16 12.59 14.00 -24.03
CA VAL A 16 13.01 13.52 -22.71
C VAL A 16 11.85 12.68 -22.20
N LEU A 17 12.00 11.36 -22.23
CA LEU A 17 11.04 10.43 -21.65
C LEU A 17 10.89 10.87 -20.19
N LYS A 18 9.73 11.45 -19.84
CA LYS A 18 9.44 11.88 -18.47
C LYS A 18 9.70 10.67 -17.55
N ALA A 19 10.65 10.83 -16.63
CA ALA A 19 10.92 9.85 -15.59
C ALA A 19 9.60 9.51 -14.88
N SER A 20 9.32 8.21 -14.83
CA SER A 20 8.19 7.47 -14.22
C SER A 20 7.01 8.25 -13.64
N THR A 21 5.80 7.88 -14.10
CA THR A 21 4.45 8.20 -13.59
C THR A 21 4.17 7.78 -12.13
N ALA A 22 5.19 7.51 -11.33
CA ALA A 22 5.06 7.14 -9.92
C ALA A 22 5.28 8.37 -9.04
N HIS A 23 4.29 8.70 -8.23
CA HIS A 23 4.42 9.69 -7.15
C HIS A 23 5.61 9.35 -6.26
N ASN A 24 6.38 10.35 -5.79
CA ASN A 24 7.48 10.12 -4.85
C ASN A 24 7.00 10.25 -3.39
N GLN A 25 7.83 9.89 -2.39
CA GLN A 25 7.43 9.97 -0.98
C GLN A 25 7.03 11.37 -0.53
N ALA A 26 7.69 12.43 -1.03
CA ALA A 26 7.36 13.80 -0.67
C ALA A 26 5.98 14.20 -1.21
N GLU A 27 5.60 13.71 -2.38
CA GLU A 27 4.26 13.94 -2.93
C GLU A 27 3.20 13.18 -2.13
N LEU A 28 3.46 11.92 -1.75
CA LEU A 28 2.58 11.17 -0.86
C LEU A 28 2.35 11.92 0.46
N GLU A 29 3.41 12.46 1.06
CA GLU A 29 3.35 13.26 2.28
C GLU A 29 2.45 14.51 2.11
N ARG A 30 2.50 15.17 0.94
CA ARG A 30 1.62 16.31 0.66
C ARG A 30 0.16 15.91 0.60
N TYR A 31 -0.16 14.76 0.00
CA TYR A 31 -1.52 14.23 0.02
C TYR A 31 -1.95 13.82 1.43
N VAL A 32 -1.07 13.22 2.24
CA VAL A 32 -1.39 12.90 3.64
C VAL A 32 -1.84 14.14 4.40
N HIS A 33 -1.23 15.30 4.17
CA HIS A 33 -1.63 16.55 4.84
C HIS A 33 -2.91 17.21 4.28
N ASN A 34 -3.47 16.70 3.20
CA ASN A 34 -4.75 17.20 2.69
C ASN A 34 -5.90 16.76 3.63
N PRO A 35 -6.76 17.66 4.11
CA PRO A 35 -7.80 17.33 5.08
C PRO A 35 -8.84 16.32 4.55
N GLN A 36 -9.14 16.34 3.26
CA GLN A 36 -10.06 15.38 2.65
C GLN A 36 -9.43 13.97 2.58
N VAL A 37 -8.12 13.91 2.27
CA VAL A 37 -7.37 12.66 2.29
C VAL A 37 -7.28 12.12 3.71
N ARG A 38 -7.00 12.96 4.72
CA ARG A 38 -7.03 12.55 6.14
C ARG A 38 -8.38 11.98 6.53
N ALA A 39 -9.47 12.66 6.21
CA ALA A 39 -10.82 12.17 6.49
C ALA A 39 -11.09 10.81 5.84
N PHE A 40 -10.62 10.60 4.61
CA PHE A 40 -10.75 9.32 3.93
C PHE A 40 -9.88 8.21 4.55
N LEU A 41 -8.66 8.52 4.99
CA LEU A 41 -7.81 7.59 5.74
C LEU A 41 -8.46 7.20 7.07
N ASP A 42 -9.08 8.15 7.76
CA ASP A 42 -9.82 7.89 9.00
C ASP A 42 -11.03 6.99 8.76
N PHE A 43 -11.75 7.21 7.65
CA PHE A 43 -12.84 6.33 7.21
C PHE A 43 -12.37 4.89 6.92
N ILE A 44 -11.23 4.72 6.24
CA ILE A 44 -10.64 3.39 6.01
C ILE A 44 -10.32 2.73 7.36
N ALA A 45 -9.65 3.44 8.27
CA ALA A 45 -9.29 2.89 9.58
C ALA A 45 -10.53 2.46 10.39
N ALA A 46 -11.61 3.25 10.36
CA ALA A 46 -12.87 2.89 10.99
C ALA A 46 -13.50 1.64 10.37
N SER A 47 -13.45 1.53 9.03
CA SER A 47 -13.97 0.38 8.28
C SER A 47 -13.18 -0.91 8.54
N GLU A 48 -11.87 -0.80 8.73
CA GLU A 48 -11.00 -1.92 9.12
C GLU A 48 -11.22 -2.39 10.57
N GLY A 49 -11.94 -1.62 11.40
CA GLY A 49 -12.28 -2.00 12.77
C GLY A 49 -11.07 -2.10 13.70
N VAL A 50 -10.02 -1.29 13.45
CA VAL A 50 -8.75 -1.37 14.17
C VAL A 50 -8.85 -0.77 15.59
N LYS A 51 -8.55 -1.56 16.62
CA LYS A 51 -8.61 -1.13 18.04
C LYS A 51 -7.41 -0.30 18.49
N HIS A 52 -6.24 -0.55 17.90
CA HIS A 52 -4.98 0.06 18.31
C HIS A 52 -4.37 0.95 17.21
N GLY A 53 -5.20 1.40 16.25
CA GLY A 53 -4.78 2.23 15.14
C GLY A 53 -3.59 1.62 14.38
N TYR A 54 -2.53 2.41 14.24
CA TYR A 54 -1.26 2.02 13.59
C TYR A 54 -0.59 0.78 14.17
N GLN A 55 -0.94 0.41 15.40
CA GLN A 55 -0.34 -0.70 16.13
C GLN A 55 -1.18 -1.98 16.05
N THR A 56 -2.21 -2.01 15.20
CA THR A 56 -3.15 -3.13 15.15
C THR A 56 -2.65 -4.22 14.21
N ALA A 57 -2.52 -5.44 14.69
CA ALA A 57 -2.42 -6.64 13.86
C ALA A 57 -3.77 -7.37 13.83
N ILE A 58 -3.92 -8.29 12.87
CA ILE A 58 -5.09 -9.15 12.71
C ILE A 58 -5.59 -9.70 14.04
N GLY A 59 -6.91 -9.66 14.27
CA GLY A 59 -7.50 -10.06 15.55
C GLY A 59 -7.32 -9.04 16.67
N ASN A 60 -6.94 -7.79 16.33
CA ASN A 60 -6.72 -6.69 17.26
C ASN A 60 -5.58 -6.89 18.27
N TYR A 61 -4.58 -7.71 17.95
CA TYR A 61 -3.34 -7.74 18.72
C TYR A 61 -2.55 -6.44 18.52
N ARG A 62 -1.78 -6.04 19.53
CA ARG A 62 -0.93 -4.86 19.46
C ARG A 62 0.49 -5.24 19.06
N ILE A 63 1.04 -4.54 18.06
CA ILE A 63 2.47 -4.55 17.72
C ILE A 63 3.17 -3.35 18.34
N THR A 64 4.43 -3.52 18.71
CA THR A 64 5.25 -2.48 19.34
C THR A 64 6.49 -2.11 18.53
N ASP A 65 6.93 -2.99 17.63
CA ASP A 65 8.04 -2.75 16.72
C ASP A 65 7.52 -2.22 15.37
N PHE A 66 7.98 -1.02 15.00
CA PHE A 66 7.68 -0.38 13.72
C PHE A 66 8.89 -0.34 12.79
N SER A 67 9.99 -1.01 13.10
CA SER A 67 11.16 -1.07 12.20
C SER A 67 10.84 -1.74 10.86
N ARG A 68 9.77 -2.54 10.80
CA ARG A 68 9.28 -3.24 9.59
C ARG A 68 7.85 -3.71 9.78
N HIS A 69 7.20 -4.09 8.68
CA HIS A 69 5.93 -4.80 8.75
C HIS A 69 6.13 -6.15 9.47
N PRO A 70 5.26 -6.53 10.44
CA PRO A 70 5.48 -7.72 11.28
C PRO A 70 5.41 -9.04 10.49
N GLY A 71 4.66 -9.05 9.39
CA GLY A 71 4.60 -10.17 8.44
C GLY A 71 4.21 -11.48 9.12
N ASN A 72 5.00 -12.54 8.91
CA ASN A 72 4.67 -13.88 9.42
C ASN A 72 4.52 -13.94 10.95
N SER A 73 5.14 -13.04 11.71
CA SER A 73 5.11 -13.06 13.18
C SER A 73 3.70 -12.88 13.76
N VAL A 74 2.82 -12.18 13.05
CA VAL A 74 1.43 -11.94 13.45
C VAL A 74 0.43 -12.73 12.64
N ARG A 75 0.88 -13.65 11.78
CA ARG A 75 -0.05 -14.40 10.91
C ARG A 75 -1.01 -15.23 11.75
N ARG A 76 -2.30 -15.16 11.41
CA ARG A 76 -3.37 -15.93 12.05
C ARG A 76 -4.23 -16.59 10.99
N SER A 77 -4.75 -17.77 11.32
CA SER A 77 -5.80 -18.42 10.54
C SER A 77 -7.17 -17.98 11.01
N PHE A 78 -8.12 -17.89 10.09
CA PHE A 78 -9.52 -17.61 10.38
C PHE A 78 -10.42 -18.41 9.42
N THR A 79 -11.69 -18.56 9.79
CA THR A 79 -12.68 -19.21 8.94
C THR A 79 -13.48 -18.14 8.22
N ARG A 80 -13.58 -18.24 6.89
CA ARG A 80 -14.41 -17.36 6.07
C ARG A 80 -15.89 -17.71 6.26
N THR A 81 -16.77 -16.84 5.78
CA THR A 81 -18.23 -17.05 5.82
C THR A 81 -18.69 -18.30 5.07
N ASP A 82 -17.91 -18.76 4.08
CA ASP A 82 -18.17 -19.99 3.33
C ASP A 82 -17.65 -21.28 4.02
N GLY A 83 -17.13 -21.16 5.25
CA GLY A 83 -16.58 -22.27 6.03
C GLY A 83 -15.13 -22.64 5.69
N SER A 84 -14.54 -22.04 4.66
CA SER A 84 -13.14 -22.31 4.29
C SER A 84 -12.15 -21.62 5.24
N ARG A 85 -10.97 -22.22 5.41
CA ARG A 85 -9.89 -21.67 6.22
C ARG A 85 -9.03 -20.73 5.38
N SER A 86 -8.72 -19.56 5.93
CA SER A 86 -7.80 -18.58 5.34
C SER A 86 -6.74 -18.15 6.36
N THR A 87 -5.68 -17.50 5.90
CA THR A 87 -4.69 -16.87 6.78
C THR A 87 -4.51 -15.41 6.42
N SER A 88 -4.18 -14.59 7.40
CA SER A 88 -3.84 -13.20 7.18
C SER A 88 -2.78 -12.72 8.17
N ASP A 89 -1.93 -11.83 7.70
CA ASP A 89 -0.94 -11.08 8.46
C ASP A 89 -1.23 -9.57 8.44
N ALA A 90 -2.48 -9.21 8.16
CA ALA A 90 -2.93 -7.83 8.08
C ALA A 90 -2.49 -7.04 9.32
N SER A 91 -1.85 -5.90 9.08
CA SER A 91 -1.29 -5.07 10.15
C SER A 91 -1.36 -3.59 9.83
N GLY A 92 -1.27 -2.78 10.87
CA GLY A 92 -1.32 -1.34 10.79
C GLY A 92 -2.74 -0.78 10.77
N ARG A 93 -2.81 0.55 10.73
CA ARG A 93 -4.07 1.31 10.71
C ARG A 93 -4.95 0.98 9.51
N TYR A 94 -4.32 0.55 8.43
CA TYR A 94 -4.93 0.26 7.13
C TYR A 94 -4.81 -1.22 6.75
N GLN A 95 -4.52 -2.10 7.72
CA GLN A 95 -4.51 -3.56 7.57
C GLN A 95 -3.76 -4.07 6.33
N PHE A 96 -2.55 -3.54 6.08
CA PHE A 96 -1.71 -3.99 4.99
C PHE A 96 -1.37 -5.47 5.15
N MET A 97 -1.47 -6.23 4.06
CA MET A 97 -0.91 -7.57 3.96
C MET A 97 0.60 -7.49 3.70
N GLY A 98 1.38 -8.45 4.20
CA GLY A 98 2.83 -8.41 4.09
C GLY A 98 3.35 -8.38 2.63
N TYR A 99 2.63 -9.03 1.70
CA TYR A 99 2.98 -8.99 0.27
C TYR A 99 2.71 -7.62 -0.37
N THR A 100 1.61 -6.96 -0.01
CA THR A 100 1.28 -5.60 -0.46
C THR A 100 2.32 -4.62 0.06
N TRP A 101 2.66 -4.73 1.35
CA TRP A 101 3.69 -3.92 1.98
C TRP A 101 5.03 -4.04 1.28
N LYS A 102 5.47 -5.26 0.95
CA LYS A 102 6.74 -5.50 0.23
C LYS A 102 6.78 -4.80 -1.13
N GLY A 103 5.66 -4.81 -1.86
CA GLY A 103 5.53 -4.10 -3.14
C GLY A 103 5.68 -2.58 -2.96
N LEU A 104 4.94 -2.01 -2.01
CA LEU A 104 4.98 -0.58 -1.69
C LEU A 104 6.37 -0.14 -1.20
N ALA A 105 6.96 -0.88 -0.27
CA ALA A 105 8.28 -0.59 0.27
C ALA A 105 9.35 -0.58 -0.83
N LYS A 106 9.30 -1.54 -1.76
CA LYS A 106 10.20 -1.56 -2.92
C LYS A 106 9.96 -0.38 -3.86
N GLN A 107 8.70 -0.05 -4.15
CA GLN A 107 8.36 0.98 -5.13
C GLN A 107 8.68 2.40 -4.62
N TYR A 108 8.43 2.67 -3.33
CA TYR A 108 8.54 4.01 -2.76
C TYR A 108 9.77 4.18 -1.86
N GLY A 109 10.53 3.12 -1.57
CA GLY A 109 11.70 3.18 -0.69
C GLY A 109 11.35 3.32 0.79
N PHE A 110 10.25 2.70 1.24
CA PHE A 110 9.90 2.70 2.65
C PHE A 110 10.82 1.77 3.45
N THR A 111 11.37 2.28 4.55
CA THR A 111 12.37 1.58 5.39
C THR A 111 11.85 1.17 6.76
N ASP A 112 10.63 1.61 7.12
CA ASP A 112 9.98 1.31 8.40
C ASP A 112 8.48 1.11 8.20
N PHE A 113 7.76 0.69 9.23
CA PHE A 113 6.30 0.56 9.29
C PHE A 113 5.68 1.61 10.22
N SER A 114 6.34 2.76 10.41
CA SER A 114 5.89 3.82 11.31
C SER A 114 4.51 4.37 10.89
N PRO A 115 3.79 5.06 11.80
CA PRO A 115 2.50 5.70 11.47
C PRO A 115 2.53 6.56 10.20
N ALA A 116 3.56 7.41 10.06
CA ALA A 116 3.71 8.27 8.89
C ALA A 116 3.93 7.46 7.60
N THR A 117 4.73 6.40 7.66
CA THR A 117 4.96 5.53 6.49
C THR A 117 3.72 4.72 6.13
N GLN A 118 2.93 4.28 7.11
CA GLN A 118 1.63 3.65 6.85
C GLN A 118 0.66 4.60 6.15
N ASP A 119 0.61 5.88 6.54
CA ASP A 119 -0.23 6.89 5.87
C ASP A 119 0.18 7.08 4.41
N LYS A 120 1.47 7.27 4.15
CA LYS A 120 2.02 7.37 2.79
C LYS A 120 1.71 6.12 1.96
N ALA A 121 1.86 4.93 2.53
CA ALA A 121 1.56 3.66 1.87
C ALA A 121 0.08 3.54 1.51
N ALA A 122 -0.83 4.04 2.35
CA ALA A 122 -2.27 4.00 2.08
C ALA A 122 -2.64 4.96 0.94
N VAL A 123 -2.09 6.19 0.97
CA VAL A 123 -2.22 7.15 -0.12
C VAL A 123 -1.69 6.59 -1.43
N ALA A 124 -0.55 5.89 -1.41
CA ALA A 124 0.02 5.27 -2.60
C ALA A 124 -0.96 4.25 -3.24
N LEU A 125 -1.64 3.42 -2.44
CA LEU A 125 -2.65 2.49 -2.94
C LEU A 125 -3.89 3.22 -3.49
N ILE A 126 -4.35 4.29 -2.84
CA ILE A 126 -5.49 5.11 -3.31
C ILE A 126 -5.18 5.70 -4.69
N LEU A 127 -3.99 6.27 -4.87
CA LEU A 127 -3.55 6.86 -6.14
C LEU A 127 -3.38 5.78 -7.22
N ALA A 128 -2.75 4.65 -6.89
CA ALA A 128 -2.58 3.52 -7.82
C ALA A 128 -3.94 2.97 -8.29
N LYS A 129 -4.94 2.95 -7.41
CA LYS A 129 -6.31 2.59 -7.78
C LYS A 129 -6.90 3.67 -8.67
N LYS A 130 -6.93 4.95 -8.31
CA LYS A 130 -7.51 6.03 -9.14
C LYS A 130 -7.02 6.07 -10.60
N VAL A 131 -5.77 5.65 -10.88
CA VAL A 131 -5.23 5.52 -12.24
C VAL A 131 -5.98 4.48 -13.10
N GLN A 132 -6.56 3.42 -12.51
CA GLN A 132 -7.29 2.40 -13.24
C GLN A 132 -8.76 2.77 -13.57
N TRP A 133 -9.34 3.81 -12.96
CA TRP A 133 -10.76 4.20 -13.14
C TRP A 133 -10.96 5.21 -14.28
N LYS A 134 -9.89 5.63 -14.96
CA LYS A 134 -9.96 6.52 -16.14
C LYS A 134 -10.28 5.76 -17.45
N LEU A 135 -10.96 4.61 -17.38
CA LEU A 135 -11.31 3.76 -18.53
C LEU A 135 -12.83 3.61 -18.77
N PHE A 136 -13.64 4.51 -18.21
CA PHE A 136 -15.06 4.65 -18.53
C PHE A 136 -15.39 6.13 -18.73
#